data_AF-A0A6P1T7Z8-F1
#
_entry.id   AF-A0A6P1T7Z8-F1
#
_cell.length_a   1.000
_cell.length_b   1.000
_cell.length_c   1.000
_cell.angle_alpha   90.00
_cell.angle_beta   90.00
_cell.angle_gamma   90.00
#
_symmetry.space_group_name_H-M   'P 1'
#
loop_
_entity.id
_entity.type
_entity.pdbx_description
1 polymer ?
#
loop_
_entity_poly.entity_id
_entity_poly.type
_entity_poly.pdbx_seq_one_letter_code
_entity_poly.pdbx_strand_id
1 'polypeptide(L)'
;MSEALIVLDPAAEKSLQQQIREKLIQGILSGSIPAGHKMPSSRRMAEQLGVARNTVVLAYQQLVDDGFLVTRERSGFYVSETVSQQGVISHGAGDIPRQDEDDRSFWREHCNPVSVSRRALQNRPANWLQYPFPFVSNEYDPRLYPGSEWRECTRDIFTAREVAQWATLGNNEDDRHLVEQISTRLLPRRGIYVDPGQILLTSGMEQACYLLGELLLGVERKLALVRPAGGETGEIFRRTGAQLLPLSQDADGPMLDDHLRQADCIYLQPNVHNPTAVTTTLERRRLLLQQAREQRAVVIENDCDHDFCYHGNSLPPLKSMSGGSSVIYLYEFPKVIDPGMQLAFVVAPKPVIQRLRALRYTLRERAPALNQRLLAKFVAAGHLDAALFKITQQLKERWAALGEALMYHLPKLKVRRSSCGTACWLELPAHIDAAQLQVRAEQNGLLLETVSDGSAVRLGFSAIDADKIEPGIKVLAQLINGELRAEEETLATANGRRLSVRELKQEMPGAVFLGTNTLGESYRIELMPDGTMLGYSRNDVEVDETDTGRWWLDGDQWVRQWRNWSYGRKASFYVVTDGHRIKWFNEAGKLIDTAIIASE
;
A
#
# COMPACT_ATOMS: atom_id res chain seq x y z
N MET A 1 43.12 18.14 -30.23
CA MET A 1 41.86 17.37 -30.16
C MET A 1 42.22 16.03 -29.56
N SER A 2 41.82 15.61 -28.36
CA SER A 2 40.60 15.84 -27.57
C SER A 2 40.99 16.03 -26.09
N GLU A 3 40.75 17.22 -25.52
CA GLU A 3 40.68 17.37 -24.06
C GLU A 3 39.35 16.75 -23.64
N ALA A 4 39.38 15.50 -23.16
CA ALA A 4 38.20 14.87 -22.61
C ALA A 4 37.73 15.69 -21.39
N LEU A 5 36.65 16.46 -21.57
CA LEU A 5 35.94 17.20 -20.53
C LEU A 5 35.34 16.21 -19.52
N ILE A 6 36.19 15.67 -18.65
CA ILE A 6 35.76 14.93 -17.47
C ILE A 6 35.29 15.99 -16.47
N VAL A 7 33.98 16.23 -16.44
CA VAL A 7 33.34 17.09 -15.44
C VAL A 7 33.06 16.24 -14.20
N LEU A 8 33.61 16.67 -13.06
CA LEU A 8 33.37 16.06 -11.75
C LEU A 8 32.40 16.92 -10.96
N ASP A 9 31.54 16.28 -10.17
CA ASP A 9 30.60 16.93 -9.26
C ASP A 9 30.98 16.59 -7.81
N PRO A 10 31.61 17.52 -7.07
CA PRO A 10 31.97 17.31 -5.67
C PRO A 10 30.77 17.18 -4.73
N ALA A 11 29.57 17.62 -5.15
CA ALA A 11 28.35 17.56 -4.34
C ALA A 11 27.56 16.25 -4.56
N ALA A 12 27.96 15.41 -5.51
CA ALA A 12 27.34 14.11 -5.73
C ALA A 12 27.66 13.12 -4.59
N GLU A 13 26.73 12.19 -4.30
CA GLU A 13 26.91 11.14 -3.29
C GLU A 13 28.10 10.21 -3.59
N LYS A 14 28.53 10.12 -4.87
CA LYS A 14 29.63 9.27 -5.31
C LYS A 14 30.98 9.93 -5.04
N SER A 15 31.94 9.14 -4.57
CA SER A 15 33.33 9.59 -4.41
C SER A 15 33.92 10.08 -5.74
N LEU A 16 34.79 11.10 -5.68
CA LEU A 16 35.50 11.63 -6.86
C LEU A 16 36.30 10.53 -7.59
N GLN A 17 36.84 9.55 -6.86
CA GLN A 17 37.49 8.38 -7.44
C GLN A 17 36.55 7.59 -8.36
N GLN A 18 35.33 7.33 -7.89
CA GLN A 18 34.33 6.59 -8.66
C GLN A 18 33.89 7.37 -9.90
N GLN A 19 33.70 8.69 -9.78
CA GLN A 19 33.33 9.55 -10.91
C GLN A 19 34.42 9.54 -12.00
N ILE A 20 35.70 9.63 -11.61
CA ILE A 20 36.83 9.55 -12.55
C ILE A 20 36.83 8.19 -13.26
N ARG A 21 36.68 7.09 -12.52
CA ARG A 21 36.63 5.74 -13.09
C ARG A 21 35.48 5.59 -14.08
N GLU A 22 34.25 5.97 -13.70
CA GLU A 22 33.07 5.88 -14.56
C GLU A 22 33.24 6.67 -15.87
N LYS A 23 33.74 7.91 -15.79
CA LYS A 23 33.95 8.76 -16.97
C LYS A 23 35.04 8.24 -17.90
N LEU A 24 36.11 7.67 -17.35
CA LEU A 24 37.17 7.05 -18.14
C LEU A 24 36.71 5.77 -18.82
N ILE A 25 35.97 4.90 -18.12
CA ILE A 25 35.35 3.70 -18.72
C ILE A 25 34.39 4.12 -19.84
N GLN A 26 33.53 5.10 -19.61
CA GLN A 26 32.61 5.59 -20.63
C GLN A 26 33.36 6.09 -21.87
N GLY A 27 34.42 6.88 -21.69
CA GLY A 27 35.24 7.39 -22.79
C GLY A 27 35.98 6.28 -23.56
N ILE A 28 36.45 5.24 -22.87
CA ILE A 28 37.11 4.08 -23.49
C ILE A 28 36.09 3.26 -24.29
N LEU A 29 34.92 2.96 -23.72
CA LEU A 29 33.88 2.15 -24.35
C LEU A 29 33.16 2.87 -25.51
N SER A 30 32.99 4.18 -25.43
CA SER A 30 32.43 4.98 -26.54
C SER A 30 33.41 5.19 -27.69
N GLY A 31 34.66 4.78 -27.54
CA GLY A 31 35.74 5.04 -28.50
C GLY A 31 36.25 6.50 -28.49
N SER A 32 35.77 7.34 -27.56
CA SER A 32 36.26 8.73 -27.41
C SER A 32 37.71 8.79 -26.89
N ILE A 33 38.14 7.77 -26.16
CA ILE A 33 39.53 7.51 -25.77
C ILE A 33 39.95 6.20 -26.45
N PRO A 34 40.68 6.26 -27.57
CA PRO A 34 40.95 5.07 -28.39
C PRO A 34 41.86 4.06 -27.68
N ALA A 35 41.79 2.79 -28.08
CA ALA A 35 42.75 1.77 -27.65
C ALA A 35 44.19 2.20 -27.93
N GLY A 36 45.10 1.85 -27.02
CA GLY A 36 46.50 2.25 -27.10
C GLY A 36 46.75 3.73 -26.81
N HIS A 37 45.71 4.53 -26.51
CA HIS A 37 45.90 5.93 -26.12
C HIS A 37 46.65 6.05 -24.80
N LYS A 38 47.63 6.95 -24.75
CA LYS A 38 48.40 7.24 -23.54
C LYS A 38 47.62 8.15 -22.63
N MET A 39 47.32 7.69 -21.42
CA MET A 39 46.66 8.50 -20.41
C MET A 39 47.62 9.56 -19.83
N PRO A 40 47.13 10.74 -19.41
CA PRO A 40 47.93 11.69 -18.64
C PRO A 40 48.54 11.03 -17.38
N SER A 41 49.67 11.55 -16.90
CA SER A 41 50.22 11.06 -15.63
C SER A 41 49.24 11.35 -14.48
N SER A 42 49.29 10.57 -13.40
CA SER A 42 48.39 10.79 -12.25
C SER A 42 48.48 12.20 -11.67
N ARG A 43 49.66 12.83 -11.76
CA ARG A 43 49.88 14.24 -11.38
C ARG A 43 49.19 15.20 -12.35
N ARG A 44 49.39 15.03 -13.67
CA ARG A 44 48.79 15.89 -14.70
C ARG A 44 47.26 15.77 -14.72
N MET A 45 46.73 14.55 -14.60
CA MET A 45 45.30 14.32 -14.52
C MET A 45 44.70 14.94 -13.24
N ALA A 46 45.41 14.88 -12.11
CA ALA A 46 44.97 15.53 -10.88
C ALA A 46 44.94 17.06 -10.99
N GLU A 47 45.96 17.65 -11.63
CA GLU A 47 46.01 19.08 -11.94
C GLU A 47 44.88 19.51 -12.89
N GLN A 48 44.61 18.71 -13.94
CA GLN A 48 43.53 18.99 -14.89
C GLN A 48 42.14 18.93 -14.27
N LEU A 49 41.91 18.02 -13.33
CA LEU A 49 40.62 17.81 -12.69
C LEU A 49 40.43 18.62 -11.39
N GLY A 50 41.47 19.30 -10.91
CA GLY A 50 41.44 20.04 -9.66
C GLY A 50 41.25 19.14 -8.41
N VAL A 51 41.76 17.91 -8.43
CA VAL A 51 41.59 16.92 -7.34
C VAL A 51 42.92 16.49 -6.71
N ALA A 52 42.87 15.86 -5.54
CA ALA A 52 44.05 15.28 -4.91
C ALA A 52 44.64 14.15 -5.77
N ARG A 53 45.98 14.11 -5.89
CA ARG A 53 46.71 13.11 -6.68
C ARG A 53 46.35 11.67 -6.32
N ASN A 54 46.18 11.36 -5.03
CA ASN A 54 45.84 10.01 -4.56
C ASN A 54 44.50 9.51 -5.13
N THR A 55 43.53 10.39 -5.33
CA THR A 55 42.23 10.06 -5.93
C THR A 55 42.38 9.51 -7.35
N VAL A 56 43.25 10.14 -8.15
CA VAL A 56 43.55 9.68 -9.52
C VAL A 56 44.36 8.39 -9.51
N VAL A 57 45.35 8.27 -8.60
CA VAL A 57 46.15 7.04 -8.48
C VAL A 57 45.27 5.83 -8.19
N LEU A 58 44.33 5.95 -7.24
CA LEU A 58 43.42 4.87 -6.89
C LEU A 58 42.47 4.52 -8.04
N ALA A 59 41.95 5.51 -8.76
CA ALA A 59 41.11 5.28 -9.94
C ALA A 59 41.89 4.55 -11.06
N TYR A 60 43.13 4.96 -11.32
CA TYR A 60 43.98 4.31 -12.33
C TYR A 60 44.35 2.89 -11.94
N GLN A 61 44.67 2.65 -10.66
CA GLN A 61 44.98 1.30 -10.17
C GLN A 61 43.80 0.36 -10.40
N GLN A 62 42.58 0.77 -10.02
CA GLN A 62 41.38 -0.02 -10.29
C GLN A 62 41.14 -0.27 -11.78
N LEU A 63 41.35 0.73 -12.64
CA LEU A 63 41.21 0.56 -14.09
C LEU A 63 42.25 -0.41 -14.68
N VAL A 64 43.44 -0.50 -14.07
CA VAL A 64 44.44 -1.51 -14.44
C VAL A 64 44.03 -2.89 -13.94
N ASP A 65 43.56 -2.99 -12.69
CA ASP A 65 43.10 -4.24 -12.08
C ASP A 65 41.89 -4.82 -12.86
N ASP A 66 40.99 -3.96 -13.33
CA ASP A 66 39.81 -4.29 -14.16
C ASP A 66 40.17 -4.54 -15.65
N GLY A 67 41.42 -4.28 -16.07
CA GLY A 67 41.90 -4.51 -17.43
C GLY A 67 41.56 -3.44 -18.48
N PHE A 68 41.00 -2.29 -18.07
CA PHE A 68 40.73 -1.15 -18.95
C PHE A 68 42.01 -0.39 -19.32
N LEU A 69 42.97 -0.33 -18.40
CA LEU A 69 44.29 0.27 -18.60
C LEU A 69 45.39 -0.78 -18.45
N VAL A 70 46.51 -0.55 -19.13
CA VAL A 70 47.75 -1.30 -18.95
C VAL A 70 48.87 -0.37 -18.53
N THR A 71 49.69 -0.83 -17.59
CA THR A 71 50.88 -0.09 -17.16
C THR A 71 52.06 -0.50 -18.05
N ARG A 72 52.72 0.46 -18.69
CA ARG A 72 53.97 0.24 -19.44
C ARG A 72 55.13 0.83 -18.65
N GLU A 73 56.16 0.01 -18.39
CA GLU A 73 57.30 0.38 -17.55
C GLU A 73 57.96 1.68 -18.05
N ARG A 74 58.18 2.64 -17.14
CA ARG A 74 58.76 3.98 -17.40
C ARG A 74 58.01 4.84 -18.43
N SER A 75 56.84 4.41 -18.90
CA SER A 75 56.11 5.09 -19.96
C SER A 75 54.75 5.62 -19.49
N GLY A 76 54.08 4.95 -18.55
CA GLY A 76 52.81 5.41 -17.95
C GLY A 76 51.65 4.46 -18.22
N PHE A 77 50.43 4.98 -18.19
CA PHE A 77 49.18 4.22 -18.36
C PHE A 77 48.66 4.35 -19.80
N TYR A 78 48.21 3.24 -20.37
CA TYR A 78 47.68 3.17 -21.73
C TYR A 78 46.33 2.45 -21.73
N VAL A 79 45.40 2.85 -22.60
CA VAL A 79 44.14 2.11 -22.79
C VAL A 79 44.45 0.73 -23.37
N SER A 80 43.90 -0.31 -22.77
CA SER A 80 44.14 -1.69 -23.21
C SER A 80 43.61 -1.93 -24.62
N GLU A 81 44.42 -2.56 -25.47
CA GLU A 81 44.06 -2.93 -26.85
C GLU A 81 43.01 -4.05 -26.89
N THR A 82 42.86 -4.82 -25.82
CA THR A 82 41.86 -5.90 -25.72
C THR A 82 40.42 -5.38 -25.58
N VAL A 83 40.23 -4.16 -25.06
CA VAL A 83 38.90 -3.58 -24.83
C VAL A 83 38.21 -3.18 -26.15
N SER A 84 38.97 -2.72 -27.14
CA SER A 84 38.41 -2.37 -28.45
C SER A 84 38.01 -3.57 -29.31
N GLN A 85 38.52 -4.77 -29.02
CA GLN A 85 38.14 -5.98 -29.76
C GLN A 85 36.75 -6.52 -29.37
N GLN A 86 36.17 -6.04 -28.27
CA GLN A 86 34.91 -6.55 -27.71
C GLN A 86 33.68 -5.67 -27.95
N GLY A 87 33.76 -4.65 -28.81
CA GLY A 87 32.57 -4.07 -29.43
C GLY A 87 32.51 -2.55 -29.43
N VAL A 88 32.78 -1.98 -30.60
CA VAL A 88 32.06 -0.79 -31.09
C VAL A 88 31.81 -1.03 -32.57
N ILE A 89 30.59 -1.43 -32.93
CA ILE A 89 30.10 -1.14 -34.29
C ILE A 89 30.02 0.39 -34.30
N SER A 90 30.97 1.03 -34.97
CA SER A 90 30.89 2.46 -35.29
C SER A 90 29.57 2.69 -36.02
N HIS A 91 28.53 3.05 -35.29
CA HIS A 91 27.45 3.81 -35.88
C HIS A 91 28.13 5.15 -36.14
N GLY A 92 28.49 5.38 -37.41
CA GLY A 92 28.79 6.74 -37.86
C GLY A 92 27.68 7.65 -37.35
N ALA A 93 27.95 8.94 -37.25
CA ALA A 93 26.94 9.95 -36.98
C ALA A 93 25.91 9.99 -38.15
N GLY A 94 25.12 8.92 -38.28
CA GLY A 94 23.90 8.87 -39.03
C GLY A 94 22.90 9.66 -38.21
N ASP A 95 22.23 10.58 -38.88
CA ASP A 95 21.10 11.32 -38.35
C ASP A 95 20.23 10.39 -37.50
N ILE A 96 19.95 10.79 -36.25
CA ILE A 96 18.89 10.18 -35.46
C ILE A 96 17.64 10.26 -36.34
N PRO A 97 17.05 9.14 -36.79
CA PRO A 97 15.94 9.19 -37.72
C PRO A 97 14.81 10.00 -37.06
N ARG A 98 14.42 11.12 -37.68
CA ARG A 98 13.24 11.91 -37.28
C ARG A 98 11.93 11.20 -37.66
N GLN A 99 11.87 9.87 -37.53
CA GLN A 99 10.74 9.00 -37.93
C GLN A 99 9.84 8.57 -36.76
N ASP A 100 9.79 9.36 -35.68
CA ASP A 100 9.05 9.01 -34.47
C ASP A 100 7.51 8.89 -34.67
N GLU A 101 6.92 9.53 -35.69
CA GLU A 101 5.45 9.48 -35.90
C GLU A 101 4.99 8.26 -36.71
N ASP A 102 5.73 7.86 -37.76
CA ASP A 102 5.42 6.68 -38.57
C ASP A 102 5.62 5.37 -37.79
N ASP A 103 6.65 5.31 -36.93
CA ASP A 103 6.87 4.14 -36.08
C ASP A 103 5.76 3.99 -35.01
N ARG A 104 5.26 5.11 -34.46
CA ARG A 104 4.19 5.05 -33.45
C ARG A 104 2.87 4.55 -34.01
N SER A 105 2.49 4.99 -35.21
CA SER A 105 1.27 4.51 -35.87
C SER A 105 1.39 3.03 -36.22
N PHE A 106 2.53 2.63 -36.80
CA PHE A 106 2.86 1.24 -37.09
C PHE A 106 2.72 0.34 -35.85
N TRP A 107 3.42 0.66 -34.76
CA TRP A 107 3.35 -0.17 -33.55
C TRP A 107 1.98 -0.12 -32.87
N ARG A 108 1.24 1.00 -32.96
CA ARG A 108 -0.13 1.08 -32.43
C ARG A 108 -1.09 0.13 -33.15
N GLU A 109 -0.90 -0.09 -34.45
CA GLU A 109 -1.71 -1.03 -35.24
C GLU A 109 -1.32 -2.49 -35.02
N HIS A 110 -0.06 -2.77 -34.67
CA HIS A 110 0.47 -4.13 -34.54
C HIS A 110 0.50 -4.64 -33.10
N CYS A 111 0.33 -3.78 -32.10
CA CYS A 111 0.20 -4.19 -30.71
C CYS A 111 -1.28 -4.43 -30.35
N ASN A 112 -1.56 -5.57 -29.72
CA ASN A 112 -2.88 -5.79 -29.13
C ASN A 112 -3.19 -4.66 -28.14
N PRO A 113 -4.42 -4.13 -28.13
CA PRO A 113 -4.81 -3.12 -27.16
C PRO A 113 -4.70 -3.73 -25.77
N VAL A 114 -3.70 -3.30 -25.00
CA VAL A 114 -3.62 -3.63 -23.59
C VAL A 114 -4.61 -2.70 -22.91
N SER A 115 -5.71 -3.27 -22.40
CA SER A 115 -6.55 -2.63 -21.39
C SER A 115 -5.75 -2.51 -20.09
N VAL A 116 -4.66 -1.74 -20.13
CA VAL A 116 -4.13 -1.20 -18.90
C VAL A 116 -5.25 -0.33 -18.40
N SER A 117 -5.77 -0.61 -17.21
CA SER A 117 -6.53 0.41 -16.51
C SER A 117 -5.61 1.62 -16.46
N ARG A 118 -5.82 2.66 -17.28
CA ARG A 118 -5.01 3.90 -17.24
C ARG A 118 -4.90 4.42 -15.80
N ARG A 119 -5.93 4.15 -14.99
CA ARG A 119 -6.00 4.38 -13.54
C ARG A 119 -4.89 3.68 -12.72
N ALA A 120 -4.42 2.49 -13.11
CA ALA A 120 -3.33 1.77 -12.44
C ALA A 120 -1.95 2.39 -12.76
N LEU A 121 -1.76 2.95 -13.96
CA LEU A 121 -0.49 3.57 -14.37
C LEU A 121 -0.40 5.09 -14.08
N GLN A 122 -1.52 5.80 -13.90
CA GLN A 122 -1.52 7.29 -13.97
C GLN A 122 -1.99 8.03 -12.71
N ASN A 123 -2.38 7.35 -11.63
CA ASN A 123 -2.97 8.06 -10.48
C ASN A 123 -1.95 8.64 -9.49
N ARG A 124 -0.64 8.48 -9.73
CA ARG A 124 0.38 8.94 -8.78
C ARG A 124 1.55 9.64 -9.47
N PRO A 125 1.86 10.90 -9.10
CA PRO A 125 3.05 11.59 -9.55
C PRO A 125 4.33 10.85 -9.13
N ALA A 126 5.37 10.87 -9.97
CA ALA A 126 6.65 10.23 -9.65
C ALA A 126 7.29 10.79 -8.37
N ASN A 127 7.02 12.05 -8.06
CA ASN A 127 7.50 12.76 -6.87
C ASN A 127 6.49 12.73 -5.71
N TRP A 128 5.59 11.75 -5.64
CA TRP A 128 4.54 11.68 -4.62
C TRP A 128 5.03 11.80 -3.16
N LEU A 129 6.25 11.32 -2.87
CA LEU A 129 6.88 11.46 -1.55
C LEU A 129 7.15 12.92 -1.13
N GLN A 130 7.19 13.85 -2.09
CA GLN A 130 7.42 15.28 -1.84
C GLN A 130 6.13 16.03 -1.54
N TYR A 131 4.96 15.40 -1.69
CA TYR A 131 3.69 16.03 -1.38
C TYR A 131 3.55 16.22 0.13
N PRO A 132 2.98 17.35 0.59
CA PRO A 132 2.72 17.57 2.01
C PRO A 132 1.85 16.49 2.65
N PHE A 133 0.82 16.01 1.94
CA PHE A 133 -0.16 15.08 2.48
C PHE A 133 -0.40 13.88 1.53
N PRO A 134 0.52 12.89 1.50
CA PRO A 134 0.43 11.75 0.60
C PRO A 134 -0.45 10.64 1.17
N PHE A 135 -1.79 10.74 1.06
CA PHE A 135 -2.72 9.68 1.47
C PHE A 135 -2.81 8.54 0.44
N VAL A 136 -1.66 7.94 0.13
CA VAL A 136 -1.50 6.91 -0.90
C VAL A 136 -1.55 5.51 -0.30
N SER A 137 -2.22 4.57 -0.98
CA SER A 137 -2.35 3.19 -0.50
C SER A 137 -1.26 2.30 -1.09
N ASN A 138 -1.00 1.16 -0.43
CA ASN A 138 -0.04 0.13 -0.84
C ASN A 138 1.41 0.66 -1.03
N GLU A 139 1.71 1.82 -0.45
CA GLU A 139 3.05 2.38 -0.34
C GLU A 139 3.53 2.32 1.10
N TYR A 140 4.79 2.68 1.33
CA TYR A 140 5.37 2.68 2.66
C TYR A 140 6.21 3.91 2.92
N ASP A 141 6.40 4.20 4.20
CA ASP A 141 7.38 5.16 4.68
C ASP A 141 8.80 4.58 4.59
N PRO A 142 9.68 5.12 3.72
CA PRO A 142 11.03 4.59 3.54
C PRO A 142 11.89 4.62 4.82
N ARG A 143 11.57 5.46 5.81
CA ARG A 143 12.29 5.51 7.09
C ARG A 143 12.05 4.28 7.95
N LEU A 144 10.98 3.53 7.69
CA LEU A 144 10.67 2.28 8.40
C LEU A 144 11.42 1.07 7.80
N TYR A 145 12.10 1.26 6.68
CA TYR A 145 12.83 0.19 6.00
C TYR A 145 13.98 -0.37 6.86
N PRO A 146 14.04 -1.70 7.09
CA PRO A 146 15.07 -2.35 7.92
C PRO A 146 16.40 -2.53 7.15
N GLY A 147 17.01 -1.43 6.74
CA GLY A 147 18.20 -1.44 5.87
C GLY A 147 19.49 -1.95 6.53
N SER A 148 19.61 -1.88 7.86
CA SER A 148 20.75 -2.47 8.59
C SER A 148 20.71 -3.99 8.56
N GLU A 149 19.54 -4.55 8.84
CA GLU A 149 19.24 -5.98 8.93
C GLU A 149 19.36 -6.63 7.55
N TRP A 150 18.91 -5.94 6.50
CA TRP A 150 19.13 -6.40 5.12
C TRP A 150 20.62 -6.42 4.73
N ARG A 151 21.42 -5.43 5.13
CA ARG A 151 22.87 -5.41 4.86
C ARG A 151 23.60 -6.55 5.56
N GLU A 152 23.19 -6.87 6.79
CA GLU A 152 23.69 -8.03 7.54
C GLU A 152 23.39 -9.33 6.78
N CYS A 153 22.13 -9.59 6.47
CA CYS A 153 21.72 -10.79 5.72
C CYS A 153 22.44 -10.90 4.37
N THR A 154 22.63 -9.78 3.67
CA THR A 154 23.33 -9.73 2.38
C THR A 154 24.80 -10.15 2.52
N ARG A 155 25.49 -9.70 3.57
CA ARG A 155 26.89 -10.08 3.80
C ARG A 155 27.03 -11.59 4.00
N ASP A 156 26.08 -12.19 4.70
CA ASP A 156 26.15 -13.60 5.10
C ASP A 156 25.92 -14.57 3.93
N ILE A 157 25.07 -14.19 2.98
CA ILE A 157 24.73 -15.07 1.84
C ILE A 157 25.83 -15.16 0.78
N PHE A 158 26.78 -14.22 0.74
CA PHE A 158 27.88 -14.22 -0.23
C PHE A 158 29.14 -14.95 0.28
N THR A 159 29.02 -15.72 1.36
CA THR A 159 30.10 -16.60 1.81
C THR A 159 30.28 -17.78 0.85
N ALA A 160 31.52 -18.26 0.65
CA ALA A 160 31.81 -19.37 -0.27
C ALA A 160 30.98 -20.63 0.01
N ARG A 161 30.59 -20.87 1.27
CA ARG A 161 29.73 -21.98 1.67
C ARG A 161 28.28 -21.82 1.19
N GLU A 162 27.67 -20.66 1.39
CA GLU A 162 26.32 -20.37 0.90
C GLU A 162 26.32 -20.36 -0.65
N VAL A 163 27.39 -19.84 -1.24
CA VAL A 163 27.65 -19.84 -2.68
C VAL A 163 27.87 -21.25 -3.26
N ALA A 164 28.17 -22.26 -2.47
CA ALA A 164 28.15 -23.65 -2.96
C ALA A 164 26.72 -24.22 -2.95
N GLN A 165 25.92 -23.87 -1.95
CA GLN A 165 24.55 -24.39 -1.78
C GLN A 165 23.58 -23.81 -2.81
N TRP A 166 23.63 -22.50 -3.06
CA TRP A 166 22.73 -21.84 -4.01
C TRP A 166 22.92 -22.32 -5.47
N ALA A 167 24.12 -22.80 -5.84
CA ALA A 167 24.49 -23.18 -7.20
C ALA A 167 23.84 -24.51 -7.59
N THR A 168 23.33 -25.23 -6.59
CA THR A 168 22.56 -26.46 -6.76
C THR A 168 21.05 -26.22 -6.93
N LEU A 169 20.57 -24.98 -6.80
CA LEU A 169 19.16 -24.61 -7.00
C LEU A 169 18.82 -24.54 -8.51
N GLY A 170 18.79 -25.70 -9.19
CA GLY A 170 18.57 -25.80 -10.65
C GLY A 170 17.24 -26.42 -11.11
N ASN A 171 16.48 -27.08 -10.22
CA ASN A 171 15.42 -28.02 -10.63
C ASN A 171 13.98 -27.50 -10.39
N ASN A 172 13.71 -26.21 -10.59
CA ASN A 172 12.39 -25.60 -10.32
C ASN A 172 11.93 -25.70 -8.85
N GLU A 173 12.82 -26.08 -7.93
CA GLU A 173 12.53 -26.19 -6.49
C GLU A 173 12.79 -24.88 -5.76
N ASP A 174 11.79 -24.40 -5.03
CA ASP A 174 11.86 -23.26 -4.10
C ASP A 174 12.94 -23.42 -3.03
N ASP A 175 13.46 -22.29 -2.54
CA ASP A 175 14.47 -22.31 -1.47
C ASP A 175 13.92 -23.02 -0.24
N ARG A 176 14.56 -24.14 0.12
CA ARG A 176 14.09 -25.01 1.20
C ARG A 176 14.08 -24.30 2.55
N HIS A 177 15.02 -23.41 2.81
CA HIS A 177 15.08 -22.69 4.09
C HIS A 177 13.93 -21.68 4.19
N LEU A 178 13.62 -20.98 3.09
CA LEU A 178 12.47 -20.06 3.10
C LEU A 178 11.16 -20.83 3.29
N VAL A 179 10.97 -21.94 2.57
CA VAL A 179 9.77 -22.79 2.71
C VAL A 179 9.64 -23.34 4.14
N GLU A 180 10.75 -23.74 4.76
CA GLU A 180 10.78 -24.17 6.15
C GLU A 180 10.38 -23.03 7.11
N GLN A 181 10.93 -21.82 6.94
CA GLN A 181 10.55 -20.67 7.75
C GLN A 181 9.06 -20.31 7.59
N ILE A 182 8.51 -20.40 6.37
CA ILE A 182 7.08 -20.15 6.13
C ILE A 182 6.21 -21.18 6.85
N SER A 183 6.52 -22.47 6.71
CA SER A 183 5.74 -23.57 7.28
C SER A 183 5.85 -23.69 8.80
N THR A 184 6.98 -23.34 9.40
CA THR A 184 7.25 -23.52 10.84
C THR A 184 7.04 -22.26 11.67
N ARG A 185 7.16 -21.06 11.07
CA ARG A 185 7.10 -19.78 11.81
C ARG A 185 5.94 -18.89 11.37
N LEU A 186 5.75 -18.69 10.06
CA LEU A 186 4.77 -17.72 9.56
C LEU A 186 3.34 -18.24 9.54
N LEU A 187 3.11 -19.43 8.98
CA LEU A 187 1.77 -20.01 8.86
C LEU A 187 1.17 -20.46 10.20
N PRO A 188 1.92 -21.04 11.15
CA PRO A 188 1.36 -21.46 12.45
C PRO A 188 0.78 -20.31 13.27
N ARG A 189 1.35 -19.10 13.18
CA ARG A 189 0.81 -17.89 13.82
C ARG A 189 -0.59 -17.51 13.31
N ARG A 190 -0.95 -18.00 12.13
CA ARG A 190 -2.25 -17.81 11.47
C ARG A 190 -3.15 -19.04 11.59
N GLY A 191 -2.76 -20.03 12.39
CA GLY A 191 -3.48 -21.30 12.54
C GLY A 191 -3.40 -22.22 11.32
N ILE A 192 -2.49 -21.96 10.38
CA ILE A 192 -2.31 -22.76 9.16
C ILE A 192 -1.12 -23.70 9.38
N TYR A 193 -1.38 -25.01 9.29
CA TYR A 193 -0.36 -26.05 9.40
C TYR A 193 -0.31 -26.84 8.09
N VAL A 194 0.86 -26.85 7.45
CA VAL A 194 1.04 -27.47 6.13
C VAL A 194 2.41 -28.10 5.98
N ASP A 195 2.50 -29.11 5.11
CA ASP A 195 3.78 -29.66 4.68
C ASP A 195 4.50 -28.70 3.73
N PRO A 196 5.85 -28.69 3.69
CA PRO A 196 6.64 -27.92 2.73
C PRO A 196 6.20 -28.09 1.25
N GLY A 197 5.76 -29.31 0.87
CA GLY A 197 5.26 -29.60 -0.47
C GLY A 197 3.91 -28.96 -0.84
N GLN A 198 3.29 -28.26 0.11
CA GLN A 198 2.05 -27.50 -0.08
C GLN A 198 2.31 -26.01 -0.32
N ILE A 199 3.57 -25.60 -0.42
CA ILE A 199 3.98 -24.21 -0.60
C ILE A 199 4.64 -24.04 -1.97
N LEU A 200 4.27 -22.96 -2.66
CA LEU A 200 4.90 -22.48 -3.87
C LEU A 200 5.25 -21.00 -3.72
N LEU A 201 6.49 -20.64 -4.00
CA LEU A 201 6.90 -19.23 -4.05
C LEU A 201 6.60 -18.61 -5.42
N THR A 202 6.19 -17.36 -5.47
CA THR A 202 5.91 -16.62 -6.70
C THR A 202 6.58 -15.25 -6.68
N SER A 203 6.82 -14.72 -7.88
CA SER A 203 7.26 -13.33 -8.10
C SER A 203 6.05 -12.41 -7.97
N GLY A 204 5.66 -12.12 -6.74
CA GLY A 204 4.52 -11.27 -6.40
C GLY A 204 3.18 -11.98 -6.42
N MET A 205 2.16 -11.26 -5.94
CA MET A 205 0.78 -11.72 -5.88
C MET A 205 0.15 -11.88 -7.27
N GLU A 206 0.54 -11.03 -8.22
CA GLU A 206 0.01 -11.00 -9.58
C GLU A 206 0.34 -12.30 -10.31
N GLN A 207 1.58 -12.79 -10.17
CA GLN A 207 1.98 -14.07 -10.74
C GLN A 207 1.20 -15.23 -10.11
N ALA A 208 0.98 -15.21 -8.79
CA ALA A 208 0.17 -16.23 -8.12
C ALA A 208 -1.26 -16.26 -8.68
N CYS A 209 -1.89 -15.09 -8.83
CA CYS A 209 -3.23 -14.96 -9.42
C CYS A 209 -3.26 -15.47 -10.86
N TYR A 210 -2.26 -15.12 -11.68
CA TYR A 210 -2.17 -15.56 -13.07
C TYR A 210 -2.05 -17.09 -13.17
N LEU A 211 -1.10 -17.70 -12.44
CA LEU A 211 -0.92 -19.17 -12.43
C LEU A 211 -2.16 -19.90 -11.94
N LEU A 212 -2.89 -19.34 -10.96
CA LEU A 212 -4.14 -19.90 -10.48
C LEU A 212 -5.28 -19.76 -11.49
N GLY A 213 -5.37 -18.63 -12.18
CA GLY A 213 -6.37 -18.43 -13.24
C GLY A 213 -6.16 -19.41 -14.40
N GLU A 214 -4.91 -19.59 -14.84
CA GLU A 214 -4.54 -20.59 -15.86
C GLU A 214 -4.85 -22.02 -15.41
N LEU A 215 -4.58 -22.36 -14.15
CA LEU A 215 -4.80 -23.71 -13.64
C LEU A 215 -6.28 -24.02 -13.36
N LEU A 216 -7.04 -23.05 -12.85
CA LEU A 216 -8.35 -23.28 -12.24
C LEU A 216 -9.52 -22.77 -13.06
N LEU A 217 -9.36 -21.78 -13.92
CA LEU A 217 -10.50 -21.11 -14.58
C LEU A 217 -10.63 -21.50 -16.05
N GLY A 218 -9.60 -21.24 -16.86
CA GLY A 218 -9.72 -21.35 -18.32
C GLY A 218 -10.92 -20.56 -18.88
N VAL A 219 -11.39 -20.94 -20.08
CA VAL A 219 -12.44 -20.19 -20.80
C VAL A 219 -13.89 -20.50 -20.36
N GLU A 220 -14.12 -21.58 -19.62
CA GLU A 220 -15.49 -22.05 -19.31
C GLU A 220 -15.92 -21.80 -17.85
N ARG A 221 -14.98 -21.53 -16.94
CA ARG A 221 -15.30 -21.42 -15.51
C ARG A 221 -15.50 -19.99 -15.06
N LYS A 222 -16.28 -19.86 -13.99
CA LYS A 222 -16.74 -18.60 -13.43
C LYS A 222 -16.00 -18.29 -12.13
N LEU A 223 -15.47 -17.08 -12.02
CA LEU A 223 -14.84 -16.56 -10.81
C LEU A 223 -15.71 -15.48 -10.19
N ALA A 224 -16.18 -15.69 -8.95
CA ALA A 224 -16.81 -14.63 -8.17
C ALA A 224 -15.76 -13.67 -7.61
N LEU A 225 -15.99 -12.37 -7.79
CA LEU A 225 -15.11 -11.29 -7.34
C LEU A 225 -15.92 -10.13 -6.76
N VAL A 226 -15.56 -9.71 -5.54
CA VAL A 226 -16.28 -8.67 -4.79
C VAL A 226 -16.18 -7.31 -5.48
N ARG A 227 -17.31 -6.60 -5.58
CA ARG A 227 -17.37 -5.24 -6.12
C ARG A 227 -17.27 -4.17 -5.02
N PRO A 228 -16.63 -3.02 -5.30
CA PRO A 228 -15.86 -2.70 -6.51
C PRO A 228 -14.56 -3.54 -6.59
N ALA A 229 -14.41 -4.31 -7.68
CA ALA A 229 -13.25 -5.16 -7.90
C ALA A 229 -12.14 -4.30 -8.50
N GLY A 230 -11.18 -3.90 -7.65
CA GLY A 230 -10.21 -2.85 -7.93
C GLY A 230 -9.03 -3.31 -8.77
N GLY A 231 -9.08 -3.10 -10.08
CA GLY A 231 -7.87 -2.93 -10.89
C GLY A 231 -7.22 -4.23 -11.38
N GLU A 232 -6.00 -4.50 -10.93
CA GLU A 232 -5.06 -5.43 -11.56
C GLU A 232 -5.47 -6.89 -11.44
N THR A 233 -5.92 -7.34 -10.26
CA THR A 233 -6.36 -8.72 -10.04
C THR A 233 -7.50 -9.13 -10.98
N GLY A 234 -8.51 -8.27 -11.15
CA GLY A 234 -9.62 -8.55 -12.06
C GLY A 234 -9.21 -8.53 -13.54
N GLU A 235 -8.19 -7.75 -13.91
CA GLU A 235 -7.59 -7.79 -15.26
C GLU A 235 -6.80 -9.07 -15.49
N ILE A 236 -6.03 -9.52 -14.49
CA ILE A 236 -5.26 -10.77 -14.55
C ILE A 236 -6.19 -11.97 -14.79
N PHE A 237 -7.26 -12.11 -14.00
CA PHE A 237 -8.20 -13.21 -14.19
C PHE A 237 -8.99 -13.13 -15.51
N ARG A 238 -9.31 -11.93 -16.01
CA ARG A 238 -9.91 -11.80 -17.36
C ARG A 238 -8.98 -12.28 -18.45
N ARG A 239 -7.66 -12.07 -18.30
CA ARG A 239 -6.66 -12.50 -19.29
C ARG A 239 -6.49 -14.00 -19.37
N THR A 240 -6.84 -14.75 -18.33
CA THR A 240 -6.86 -16.23 -18.37
C THR A 240 -8.13 -16.78 -19.04
N GLY A 241 -9.00 -15.91 -19.58
CA GLY A 241 -10.27 -16.28 -20.23
C GLY A 241 -11.45 -16.47 -19.28
N ALA A 242 -11.29 -16.21 -17.98
CA ALA A 242 -12.33 -16.47 -16.99
C ALA A 242 -13.53 -15.54 -17.10
N GLN A 243 -14.74 -16.07 -16.88
CA GLN A 243 -15.93 -15.25 -16.71
C GLN A 243 -15.99 -14.70 -15.28
N LEU A 244 -15.85 -13.39 -15.12
CA LEU A 244 -15.96 -12.75 -13.80
C LEU A 244 -17.42 -12.50 -13.41
N LEU A 245 -17.86 -13.07 -12.30
CA LEU A 245 -19.15 -12.82 -11.69
C LEU A 245 -19.02 -11.74 -10.59
N PRO A 246 -19.77 -10.64 -10.67
CA PRO A 246 -19.68 -9.58 -9.68
C PRO A 246 -20.39 -9.98 -8.38
N LEU A 247 -19.67 -9.94 -7.26
CA LEU A 247 -20.19 -10.30 -5.94
C LEU A 247 -20.49 -9.04 -5.14
N SER A 248 -21.72 -8.90 -4.64
CA SER A 248 -22.09 -7.77 -3.77
C SER A 248 -21.51 -7.94 -2.36
N GLN A 249 -21.37 -6.85 -1.61
CA GLN A 249 -20.85 -6.85 -0.24
C GLN A 249 -21.66 -5.91 0.65
N ASP A 250 -21.92 -6.36 1.88
CA ASP A 250 -22.53 -5.57 2.95
C ASP A 250 -21.48 -5.23 4.04
N ALA A 251 -21.91 -4.84 5.24
CA ALA A 251 -21.01 -4.54 6.35
C ALA A 251 -20.29 -5.78 6.88
N ASP A 252 -20.88 -6.98 6.74
CA ASP A 252 -20.32 -8.24 7.24
C ASP A 252 -19.40 -8.94 6.25
N GLY A 253 -19.36 -8.46 5.00
CA GLY A 253 -18.56 -9.01 3.93
C GLY A 253 -19.36 -9.41 2.69
N PRO A 254 -18.80 -10.28 1.84
CA PRO A 254 -19.43 -10.68 0.59
C PRO A 254 -20.79 -11.35 0.81
N MET A 255 -21.79 -11.00 0.00
CA MET A 255 -23.16 -11.53 0.09
C MET A 255 -23.26 -12.93 -0.50
N LEU A 256 -24.12 -13.78 0.08
CA LEU A 256 -24.41 -15.11 -0.47
C LEU A 256 -25.51 -15.03 -1.54
N ASP A 257 -25.22 -14.30 -2.62
CA ASP A 257 -26.12 -14.10 -3.75
C ASP A 257 -26.02 -15.23 -4.80
N ASP A 258 -26.81 -15.11 -5.88
CA ASP A 258 -26.83 -16.13 -6.93
C ASP A 258 -25.56 -16.13 -7.79
N HIS A 259 -24.82 -15.02 -7.85
CA HIS A 259 -23.52 -15.00 -8.51
C HIS A 259 -22.51 -15.85 -7.74
N LEU A 260 -22.51 -15.77 -6.40
CA LEU A 260 -21.69 -16.67 -5.57
C LEU A 260 -22.05 -18.13 -5.84
N ARG A 261 -23.33 -18.47 -5.87
CA ARG A 261 -23.84 -19.84 -6.07
C ARG A 261 -23.47 -20.45 -7.42
N GLN A 262 -23.25 -19.62 -8.43
CA GLN A 262 -22.87 -20.05 -9.77
C GLN A 262 -21.36 -20.11 -10.00
N ALA A 263 -20.55 -19.68 -9.04
CA ALA A 263 -19.11 -19.57 -9.21
C ALA A 263 -18.38 -20.91 -8.99
N ASP A 264 -17.44 -21.23 -9.86
CA ASP A 264 -16.54 -22.38 -9.71
C ASP A 264 -15.35 -22.03 -8.80
N CYS A 265 -14.97 -20.75 -8.79
CA CYS A 265 -13.94 -20.21 -7.92
C CYS A 265 -14.43 -18.90 -7.27
N ILE A 266 -13.96 -18.61 -6.06
CA ILE A 266 -14.33 -17.40 -5.31
C ILE A 266 -13.05 -16.73 -4.83
N TYR A 267 -12.77 -15.51 -5.28
CA TYR A 267 -11.62 -14.74 -4.80
C TYR A 267 -12.04 -13.77 -3.70
N LEU A 268 -11.38 -13.85 -2.54
CA LEU A 268 -11.73 -13.10 -1.34
C LEU A 268 -10.52 -12.44 -0.69
N GLN A 269 -10.75 -11.26 -0.10
CA GLN A 269 -9.84 -10.59 0.83
C GLN A 269 -10.57 -10.40 2.16
N PRO A 270 -10.62 -11.44 3.01
CA PRO A 270 -11.55 -11.52 4.12
C PRO A 270 -11.12 -10.66 5.32
N ASN A 271 -9.83 -10.42 5.52
CA ASN A 271 -9.34 -9.58 6.61
C ASN A 271 -9.57 -8.10 6.31
N VAL A 272 -9.15 -7.64 5.14
CA VAL A 272 -9.38 -6.25 4.69
C VAL A 272 -9.63 -6.28 3.18
N HIS A 273 -10.88 -6.07 2.78
CA HIS A 273 -11.20 -6.00 1.35
C HIS A 273 -10.62 -4.73 0.72
N ASN A 274 -9.88 -4.87 -0.38
CA ASN A 274 -9.40 -3.73 -1.16
C ASN A 274 -10.38 -3.47 -2.33
N PRO A 275 -11.05 -2.30 -2.42
CA PRO A 275 -10.73 -1.04 -1.74
C PRO A 275 -11.66 -0.64 -0.58
N THR A 276 -12.69 -1.43 -0.25
CA THR A 276 -13.79 -1.00 0.66
C THR A 276 -13.42 -1.01 2.14
N ALA A 277 -12.27 -1.58 2.50
CA ALA A 277 -11.81 -1.79 3.87
C ALA A 277 -12.78 -2.61 4.74
N VAL A 278 -13.67 -3.40 4.12
CA VAL A 278 -14.60 -4.28 4.86
C VAL A 278 -13.86 -5.52 5.37
N THR A 279 -14.05 -5.83 6.64
CA THR A 279 -13.61 -7.07 7.25
C THR A 279 -14.75 -8.08 7.26
N THR A 280 -14.52 -9.27 6.70
CA THR A 280 -15.53 -10.34 6.67
C THR A 280 -15.65 -10.98 8.05
N THR A 281 -16.83 -10.92 8.66
CA THR A 281 -17.10 -11.41 10.01
C THR A 281 -16.93 -12.93 10.12
N LEU A 282 -16.71 -13.44 11.34
CA LEU A 282 -16.58 -14.89 11.57
C LEU A 282 -17.81 -15.67 11.11
N GLU A 283 -19.00 -15.14 11.33
CA GLU A 283 -20.25 -15.76 10.85
C GLU A 283 -20.29 -15.79 9.33
N ARG A 284 -19.97 -14.67 8.66
CA ARG A 284 -19.95 -14.62 7.20
C ARG A 284 -18.90 -15.56 6.61
N ARG A 285 -17.71 -15.70 7.22
CA ARG A 285 -16.68 -16.67 6.81
C ARG A 285 -17.19 -18.11 6.85
N ARG A 286 -17.92 -18.50 7.91
CA ARG A 286 -18.50 -19.85 8.03
C ARG A 286 -19.53 -20.11 6.93
N LEU A 287 -20.42 -19.16 6.67
CA LEU A 287 -21.42 -19.25 5.61
C LEU A 287 -20.79 -19.36 4.22
N LEU A 288 -19.76 -18.56 3.94
CA LEU A 288 -19.01 -18.61 2.67
C LEU A 288 -18.33 -19.97 2.45
N LEU A 289 -17.69 -20.53 3.49
CA LEU A 289 -17.08 -21.86 3.42
C LEU A 289 -18.11 -22.97 3.22
N GLN A 290 -19.26 -22.88 3.89
CA GLN A 290 -20.35 -23.82 3.70
C GLN A 290 -20.87 -23.77 2.26
N GLN A 291 -21.19 -22.59 1.75
CA GLN A 291 -21.68 -22.38 0.39
C GLN A 291 -20.67 -22.88 -0.66
N ALA A 292 -19.39 -22.55 -0.49
CA ALA A 292 -18.34 -23.01 -1.39
C ALA A 292 -18.25 -24.55 -1.42
N ARG A 293 -18.43 -25.22 -0.27
CA ARG A 293 -18.43 -26.68 -0.19
C ARG A 293 -19.64 -27.30 -0.89
N GLU A 294 -20.84 -26.73 -0.71
CA GLU A 294 -22.08 -27.22 -1.32
C GLU A 294 -21.99 -27.21 -2.85
N GLN A 295 -21.42 -26.16 -3.43
CA GLN A 295 -21.24 -26.03 -4.88
C GLN A 295 -19.89 -26.57 -5.40
N ARG A 296 -19.05 -27.13 -4.51
CA ARG A 296 -17.69 -27.62 -4.82
C ARG A 296 -16.77 -26.56 -5.44
N ALA A 297 -16.94 -25.30 -5.07
CA ALA A 297 -16.09 -24.20 -5.51
C ALA A 297 -14.75 -24.18 -4.76
N VAL A 298 -13.72 -23.68 -5.45
CA VAL A 298 -12.41 -23.38 -4.86
C VAL A 298 -12.42 -21.94 -4.35
N VAL A 299 -11.99 -21.74 -3.10
CA VAL A 299 -11.82 -20.39 -2.55
C VAL A 299 -10.37 -19.97 -2.68
N ILE A 300 -10.11 -18.80 -3.24
CA ILE A 300 -8.80 -18.16 -3.31
C ILE A 300 -8.82 -17.02 -2.27
N GLU A 301 -8.12 -17.22 -1.17
CA GLU A 301 -8.01 -16.26 -0.06
C GLU A 301 -6.71 -15.45 -0.20
N ASN A 302 -6.82 -14.14 -0.40
CA ASN A 302 -5.69 -13.22 -0.32
C ASN A 302 -5.67 -12.54 1.05
N ASP A 303 -4.56 -12.73 1.78
CA ASP A 303 -4.40 -12.25 3.15
C ASP A 303 -3.15 -11.37 3.37
N CYS A 304 -2.83 -10.47 2.44
CA CYS A 304 -1.65 -9.60 2.53
C CYS A 304 -1.66 -8.63 3.73
N ASP A 305 -2.83 -8.20 4.19
CA ASP A 305 -2.97 -7.24 5.29
C ASP A 305 -3.03 -7.88 6.69
N HIS A 306 -2.85 -9.21 6.78
CA HIS A 306 -2.96 -9.97 8.03
C HIS A 306 -2.14 -9.39 9.18
N ASP A 307 -0.92 -8.95 8.88
CA ASP A 307 0.09 -8.58 9.88
C ASP A 307 -0.12 -7.17 10.44
N PHE A 308 -0.99 -6.38 9.82
CA PHE A 308 -1.27 -5.00 10.20
C PHE A 308 -2.62 -4.91 10.88
N CYS A 309 -2.70 -5.35 12.14
CA CYS A 309 -3.90 -5.14 12.96
C CYS A 309 -3.58 -4.33 14.22
N TYR A 310 -4.38 -3.28 14.46
CA TYR A 310 -4.09 -2.26 15.47
C TYR A 310 -4.90 -2.44 16.75
N HIS A 311 -6.00 -3.18 16.63
CA HIS A 311 -6.93 -3.49 17.71
C HIS A 311 -7.27 -4.98 17.68
N GLY A 312 -7.15 -5.65 18.84
CA GLY A 312 -7.36 -7.10 18.95
C GLY A 312 -6.37 -7.94 18.12
N ASN A 313 -6.78 -9.17 17.82
CA ASN A 313 -6.07 -10.07 16.90
C ASN A 313 -6.81 -10.12 15.56
N SER A 314 -6.07 -10.28 14.46
CA SER A 314 -6.65 -10.56 13.15
C SER A 314 -7.56 -11.79 13.21
N LEU A 315 -8.69 -11.72 12.52
CA LEU A 315 -9.60 -12.86 12.41
C LEU A 315 -8.90 -14.05 11.73
N PRO A 316 -9.18 -15.29 12.15
CA PRO A 316 -8.56 -16.49 11.59
C PRO A 316 -8.82 -16.60 10.09
N PRO A 317 -7.80 -16.83 9.25
CA PRO A 317 -7.98 -17.02 7.80
C PRO A 317 -8.94 -18.18 7.52
N LEU A 318 -9.73 -18.08 6.44
CA LEU A 318 -10.64 -19.15 5.99
C LEU A 318 -9.88 -20.48 5.84
N LYS A 319 -8.62 -20.44 5.41
CA LYS A 319 -7.77 -21.62 5.28
C LYS A 319 -7.57 -22.40 6.58
N SER A 320 -7.52 -21.69 7.72
CA SER A 320 -7.33 -22.28 9.05
C SER A 320 -8.64 -22.82 9.67
N MET A 321 -9.79 -22.40 9.14
CA MET A 321 -11.11 -22.75 9.68
C MET A 321 -11.55 -24.16 9.25
N SER A 322 -12.55 -24.71 9.94
CA SER A 322 -13.22 -25.94 9.52
C SER A 322 -13.83 -25.77 8.12
N GLY A 323 -13.51 -26.67 7.20
CA GLY A 323 -13.86 -26.53 5.77
C GLY A 323 -12.78 -25.85 4.92
N GLY A 324 -11.67 -25.39 5.50
CA GLY A 324 -10.55 -24.75 4.80
C GLY A 324 -9.77 -25.64 3.80
N SER A 325 -10.18 -26.90 3.61
CA SER A 325 -9.54 -27.82 2.66
C SER A 325 -9.67 -27.37 1.19
N SER A 326 -10.77 -26.70 0.84
CA SER A 326 -11.02 -26.12 -0.50
C SER A 326 -10.45 -24.72 -0.69
N VAL A 327 -9.78 -24.17 0.34
CA VAL A 327 -9.18 -22.84 0.30
C VAL A 327 -7.73 -22.95 -0.18
N ILE A 328 -7.38 -22.13 -1.16
CA ILE A 328 -6.02 -21.80 -1.58
C ILE A 328 -5.70 -20.45 -0.93
N TYR A 329 -4.64 -20.43 -0.12
CA TYR A 329 -4.25 -19.24 0.62
C TYR A 329 -3.08 -18.55 -0.07
N LEU A 330 -3.18 -17.24 -0.22
CA LEU A 330 -2.18 -16.37 -0.83
C LEU A 330 -1.71 -15.34 0.17
N TYR A 331 -0.41 -15.11 0.16
CA TYR A 331 0.21 -14.10 1.00
C TYR A 331 1.41 -13.49 0.29
N GLU A 332 1.55 -12.19 0.41
CA GLU A 332 2.70 -11.42 -0.06
C GLU A 332 3.32 -10.68 1.11
N PHE A 333 4.66 -10.61 1.13
CA PHE A 333 5.35 -9.90 2.18
C PHE A 333 5.09 -8.39 2.05
N PRO A 334 4.90 -7.64 3.16
CA PRO A 334 4.63 -6.22 3.07
C PRO A 334 5.73 -5.47 2.34
N LYS A 335 5.33 -4.55 1.45
CA LYS A 335 6.23 -3.75 0.60
C LYS A 335 7.34 -3.01 1.37
N VAL A 336 7.07 -2.63 2.62
CA VAL A 336 8.05 -1.99 3.52
C VAL A 336 9.21 -2.92 3.92
N ILE A 337 8.96 -4.22 3.97
CA ILE A 337 9.97 -5.24 4.30
C ILE A 337 10.56 -5.84 3.02
N ASP A 338 9.81 -5.83 1.93
CA ASP A 338 10.22 -6.35 0.63
C ASP A 338 10.89 -5.24 -0.23
N PRO A 339 12.24 -5.15 -0.30
CA PRO A 339 12.96 -4.13 -1.09
C PRO A 339 12.90 -4.37 -2.60
N GLY A 340 11.69 -4.51 -3.16
CA GLY A 340 11.49 -4.86 -4.56
C GLY A 340 11.89 -6.30 -4.91
N MET A 341 11.99 -7.19 -3.92
CA MET A 341 12.14 -8.62 -4.13
C MET A 341 10.88 -9.25 -4.74
N GLN A 342 9.70 -8.66 -4.48
CA GLN A 342 8.38 -9.09 -4.95
C GLN A 342 8.16 -10.57 -4.67
N LEU A 343 8.20 -10.95 -3.40
CA LEU A 343 7.99 -12.35 -2.99
C LEU A 343 6.58 -12.55 -2.43
N ALA A 344 5.88 -13.51 -3.01
CA ALA A 344 4.63 -14.03 -2.48
C ALA A 344 4.68 -15.56 -2.42
N PHE A 345 3.70 -16.17 -1.76
CA PHE A 345 3.56 -17.61 -1.75
C PHE A 345 2.11 -18.07 -1.80
N VAL A 346 1.92 -19.25 -2.38
CA VAL A 346 0.66 -19.98 -2.47
C VAL A 346 0.72 -21.18 -1.54
N VAL A 347 -0.32 -21.36 -0.74
CA VAL A 347 -0.56 -22.55 0.06
C VAL A 347 -1.76 -23.32 -0.50
N ALA A 348 -1.51 -24.51 -1.04
CA ALA A 348 -2.53 -25.33 -1.67
C ALA A 348 -2.24 -26.84 -1.46
N PRO A 349 -3.20 -27.74 -1.73
CA PRO A 349 -2.92 -29.18 -1.71
C PRO A 349 -1.75 -29.57 -2.62
N LYS A 350 -0.94 -30.57 -2.22
CA LYS A 350 0.25 -31.01 -2.97
C LYS A 350 0.01 -31.22 -4.48
N PRO A 351 -1.11 -31.84 -4.93
CA PRO A 351 -1.39 -32.00 -6.36
C PRO A 351 -1.60 -30.68 -7.12
N VAL A 352 -2.08 -29.64 -6.44
CA VAL A 352 -2.24 -28.29 -7.02
C VAL A 352 -0.86 -27.65 -7.16
N ILE A 353 -0.04 -27.69 -6.10
CA ILE A 353 1.33 -27.14 -6.11
C ILE A 353 2.20 -27.79 -7.17
N GLN A 354 2.10 -29.11 -7.36
CA GLN A 354 2.83 -29.81 -8.43
C GLN A 354 2.46 -29.28 -9.83
N ARG A 355 1.17 -29.04 -10.09
CA ARG A 355 0.70 -28.46 -11.37
C ARG A 355 1.13 -27.01 -11.53
N LEU A 356 1.01 -26.19 -10.49
CA LEU A 356 1.48 -24.81 -10.51
C LEU A 356 3.00 -24.73 -10.75
N ARG A 357 3.80 -25.63 -10.15
CA ARG A 357 5.23 -25.75 -10.43
C ARG A 357 5.50 -26.07 -11.90
N ALA A 358 4.73 -26.98 -12.50
CA ALA A 358 4.87 -27.31 -13.91
C ALA A 358 4.54 -26.10 -14.81
N LEU A 359 3.45 -25.37 -14.52
CA LEU A 359 3.09 -24.14 -15.25
C LEU A 359 4.17 -23.06 -15.13
N ARG A 360 4.65 -22.78 -13.91
CA ARG A 360 5.73 -21.83 -13.64
C ARG A 360 7.02 -22.20 -14.40
N TYR A 361 7.33 -23.49 -14.50
CA TYR A 361 8.49 -23.98 -15.24
C TYR A 361 8.39 -23.69 -16.74
N THR A 362 7.22 -23.89 -17.32
CA THR A 362 6.95 -23.60 -18.75
C THR A 362 7.20 -22.15 -19.08
N LEU A 363 6.79 -21.22 -18.20
CA LEU A 363 6.99 -19.78 -18.38
C LEU A 363 8.42 -19.32 -18.08
N ARG A 364 9.24 -20.15 -17.43
CA ARG A 364 10.58 -19.79 -16.89
C ARG A 364 10.56 -18.59 -15.93
N GLU A 365 9.40 -18.27 -15.38
CA GLU A 365 9.20 -17.13 -14.49
C GLU A 365 9.26 -17.59 -13.03
N ARG A 366 10.46 -17.77 -12.50
CA ARG A 366 10.65 -18.11 -11.09
C ARG A 366 11.04 -16.88 -10.29
N ALA A 367 10.52 -16.79 -9.05
CA ALA A 367 11.07 -15.88 -8.06
C ALA A 367 12.60 -16.03 -7.98
N PRO A 368 13.39 -14.96 -8.05
CA PRO A 368 14.84 -15.06 -8.03
C PRO A 368 15.34 -15.80 -6.79
N ALA A 369 16.21 -16.81 -6.98
CA ALA A 369 16.71 -17.64 -5.88
C ALA A 369 17.47 -16.81 -4.81
N LEU A 370 18.19 -15.77 -5.25
CA LEU A 370 18.87 -14.82 -4.37
C LEU A 370 17.89 -14.16 -3.39
N ASN A 371 16.76 -13.68 -3.90
CA ASN A 371 15.72 -13.03 -3.10
C ASN A 371 15.12 -13.99 -2.08
N GLN A 372 14.83 -15.23 -2.51
CA GLN A 372 14.30 -16.26 -1.61
C GLN A 372 15.28 -16.56 -0.47
N ARG A 373 16.58 -16.69 -0.78
CA ARG A 373 17.62 -16.98 0.22
C ARG A 373 17.85 -15.82 1.18
N LEU A 374 17.88 -14.59 0.68
CA LEU A 374 17.96 -13.38 1.50
C LEU A 374 16.81 -13.32 2.49
N LEU A 375 15.58 -13.51 2.01
CA LEU A 375 14.40 -13.51 2.87
C LEU A 375 14.43 -14.68 3.87
N ALA A 376 14.90 -15.86 3.48
CA ALA A 376 15.07 -16.98 4.41
C ALA A 376 15.95 -16.61 5.61
N LYS A 377 17.09 -15.95 5.35
CA LYS A 377 18.01 -15.47 6.41
C LYS A 377 17.35 -14.39 7.26
N PHE A 378 16.67 -13.43 6.63
CA PHE A 378 15.99 -12.34 7.31
C PHE A 378 14.90 -12.85 8.28
N VAL A 379 14.12 -13.84 7.86
CA VAL A 379 13.10 -14.49 8.70
C VAL A 379 13.76 -15.32 9.80
N ALA A 380 14.79 -16.12 9.46
CA ALA A 380 15.48 -16.98 10.43
C ALA A 380 16.13 -16.17 11.57
N ALA A 381 16.74 -15.03 11.26
CA ALA A 381 17.34 -14.12 12.23
C ALA A 381 16.31 -13.36 13.10
N GLY A 382 15.01 -13.48 12.78
CA GLY A 382 13.93 -12.80 13.52
C GLY A 382 13.73 -11.34 13.16
N HIS A 383 14.42 -10.84 12.13
CA HIS A 383 14.28 -9.45 11.69
C HIS A 383 12.88 -9.14 11.15
N LEU A 384 12.22 -10.12 10.52
CA LEU A 384 10.84 -9.96 10.05
C LEU A 384 9.88 -9.63 11.20
N ASP A 385 9.94 -10.39 12.29
CA ASP A 385 9.04 -10.19 13.43
C ASP A 385 9.30 -8.83 14.11
N ALA A 386 10.57 -8.46 14.27
CA ALA A 386 10.95 -7.17 14.85
C ALA A 386 10.51 -5.99 13.97
N ALA A 387 10.69 -6.11 12.65
CA ALA A 387 10.27 -5.10 11.68
C ALA A 387 8.75 -4.94 11.69
N LEU A 388 7.99 -6.03 11.57
CA LEU A 388 6.53 -6.02 11.62
C LEU A 388 6.02 -5.38 12.91
N PHE A 389 6.57 -5.76 14.07
CA PHE A 389 6.19 -5.15 15.34
C PHE A 389 6.38 -3.63 15.34
N LYS A 390 7.56 -3.15 14.92
CA LYS A 390 7.88 -1.72 14.87
C LYS A 390 6.96 -0.96 13.91
N ILE A 391 6.73 -1.52 12.72
CA ILE A 391 5.89 -0.91 11.69
C ILE A 391 4.43 -0.84 12.17
N THR A 392 3.89 -1.92 12.72
CA THR A 392 2.52 -1.97 13.22
C THR A 392 2.26 -0.96 14.33
N GLN A 393 3.23 -0.68 15.22
CA GLN A 393 3.09 0.40 16.23
C GLN A 393 2.99 1.79 15.59
N GLN A 394 3.82 2.08 14.59
CA GLN A 394 3.79 3.36 13.87
C GLN A 394 2.50 3.53 13.07
N LEU A 395 2.05 2.47 12.40
CA LEU A 395 0.79 2.48 11.67
C LEU A 395 -0.41 2.59 12.61
N LYS A 396 -0.35 2.04 13.83
CA LYS A 396 -1.39 2.21 14.85
C LYS A 396 -1.56 3.67 15.26
N GLU A 397 -0.47 4.40 15.47
CA GLU A 397 -0.50 5.83 15.77
C GLU A 397 -1.17 6.62 14.64
N ARG A 398 -0.78 6.34 13.39
CA ARG A 398 -1.37 6.95 12.18
C ARG A 398 -2.84 6.60 12.01
N TRP A 399 -3.21 5.35 12.26
CA TRP A 399 -4.60 4.87 12.22
C TRP A 399 -5.48 5.60 13.23
N ALA A 400 -4.98 5.81 14.45
CA ALA A 400 -5.68 6.54 15.50
C ALA A 400 -5.85 8.03 15.13
N ALA A 401 -4.76 8.70 14.71
CA ALA A 401 -4.78 10.09 14.28
C ALA A 401 -5.74 10.32 13.09
N LEU A 402 -5.80 9.38 12.15
CA LEU A 402 -6.72 9.43 11.02
C LEU A 402 -8.18 9.30 11.46
N GLY A 403 -8.49 8.34 12.33
CA GLY A 403 -9.84 8.16 12.87
C GLY A 403 -10.34 9.42 13.58
N GLU A 404 -9.50 9.99 14.45
CA GLU A 404 -9.83 11.22 15.18
C GLU A 404 -10.03 12.42 14.24
N ALA A 405 -9.14 12.59 13.25
CA ALA A 405 -9.23 13.69 12.30
C ALA A 405 -10.50 13.61 11.43
N LEU A 406 -10.87 12.41 10.99
CA LEU A 406 -12.07 12.17 10.20
C LEU A 406 -13.35 12.47 10.99
N MET A 407 -13.45 11.98 12.23
CA MET A 407 -14.59 12.27 13.11
C MET A 407 -14.73 13.77 13.39
N TYR A 408 -13.63 14.49 13.55
CA TYR A 408 -13.65 15.91 13.88
C TYR A 408 -13.95 16.81 12.67
N HIS A 409 -13.32 16.55 11.52
CA HIS A 409 -13.39 17.45 10.36
C HIS A 409 -14.42 17.04 9.31
N LEU A 410 -14.83 15.77 9.26
CA LEU A 410 -15.77 15.24 8.27
C LEU A 410 -16.94 14.47 8.93
N PRO A 411 -17.62 15.03 9.97
CA PRO A 411 -18.56 14.28 10.79
C PRO A 411 -19.72 13.64 10.01
N LYS A 412 -20.14 14.25 8.89
CA LYS A 412 -21.29 13.85 8.07
C LYS A 412 -21.02 12.73 7.08
N LEU A 413 -19.76 12.43 6.80
CA LEU A 413 -19.43 11.43 5.79
C LEU A 413 -19.42 10.03 6.39
N LYS A 414 -19.65 9.02 5.56
CA LYS A 414 -19.49 7.64 5.97
C LYS A 414 -18.07 7.21 5.68
N VAL A 415 -17.35 6.80 6.72
CA VAL A 415 -16.01 6.25 6.63
C VAL A 415 -16.08 4.80 7.06
N ARG A 416 -15.54 3.92 6.22
CA ARG A 416 -15.21 2.55 6.62
C ARG A 416 -13.72 2.49 6.92
N ARG A 417 -13.40 2.16 8.17
CA ARG A 417 -12.03 2.01 8.66
C ARG A 417 -11.92 0.70 9.42
N SER A 418 -11.32 -0.31 8.81
CA SER A 418 -11.04 -1.57 9.49
C SER A 418 -10.03 -1.37 10.62
N SER A 419 -10.10 -2.25 11.63
CA SER A 419 -9.08 -2.38 12.68
C SER A 419 -7.75 -2.94 12.15
N CYS A 420 -7.75 -3.48 10.93
CA CYS A 420 -6.56 -3.94 10.25
C CYS A 420 -6.37 -3.25 8.87
N GLY A 421 -5.21 -3.43 8.24
CA GLY A 421 -4.86 -2.89 6.92
C GLY A 421 -4.29 -1.48 6.94
N THR A 422 -4.04 -0.89 5.77
CA THR A 422 -3.25 0.35 5.65
C THR A 422 -4.00 1.54 5.02
N ALA A 423 -5.31 1.42 4.85
CA ALA A 423 -6.13 2.46 4.23
C ALA A 423 -7.56 2.46 4.76
N CYS A 424 -8.26 3.59 4.66
CA CYS A 424 -9.70 3.68 4.90
C CYS A 424 -10.45 4.07 3.62
N TRP A 425 -11.75 3.79 3.61
CA TRP A 425 -12.66 4.09 2.52
C TRP A 425 -13.63 5.20 2.95
N LEU A 426 -13.61 6.32 2.24
CA LEU A 426 -14.46 7.49 2.49
C LEU A 426 -15.50 7.58 1.39
N GLU A 427 -16.78 7.36 1.75
CA GLU A 427 -17.91 7.49 0.84
C GLU A 427 -18.12 8.96 0.47
N LEU A 428 -18.19 9.26 -0.82
CA LEU A 428 -18.47 10.59 -1.31
C LEU A 428 -19.98 10.78 -1.53
N PRO A 429 -20.54 11.95 -1.22
CA PRO A 429 -21.89 12.31 -1.63
C PRO A 429 -22.04 12.22 -3.16
N ALA A 430 -23.19 11.78 -3.64
CA ALA A 430 -23.44 11.54 -5.07
C ALA A 430 -23.24 12.77 -5.99
N HIS A 431 -23.24 13.98 -5.44
CA HIS A 431 -23.02 15.22 -6.19
C HIS A 431 -21.55 15.64 -6.30
N ILE A 432 -20.64 14.97 -5.58
CA ILE A 432 -19.20 15.26 -5.62
C ILE A 432 -18.55 14.34 -6.65
N ASP A 433 -17.91 14.95 -7.66
CA ASP A 433 -17.12 14.22 -8.64
C ASP A 433 -15.75 13.86 -8.06
N ALA A 434 -15.52 12.57 -7.81
CA ALA A 434 -14.28 12.05 -7.25
C ALA A 434 -13.03 12.44 -8.06
N ALA A 435 -13.13 12.47 -9.40
CA ALA A 435 -11.99 12.82 -10.25
C ALA A 435 -11.66 14.31 -10.14
N GLN A 436 -12.66 15.18 -10.07
CA GLN A 436 -12.44 16.62 -9.87
C GLN A 436 -11.95 16.94 -8.45
N LEU A 437 -12.43 16.20 -7.44
CA LEU A 437 -11.91 16.27 -6.08
C LEU A 437 -10.44 15.88 -6.05
N GLN A 438 -10.04 14.79 -6.73
CA GLN A 438 -8.66 14.33 -6.80
C GLN A 438 -7.72 15.40 -7.41
N VAL A 439 -8.11 16.03 -8.52
CA VAL A 439 -7.29 17.09 -9.16
C VAL A 439 -7.11 18.30 -8.23
N ARG A 440 -8.17 18.74 -7.54
CA ARG A 440 -8.07 19.89 -6.62
C ARG A 440 -7.35 19.56 -5.34
N ALA A 441 -7.52 18.34 -4.82
CA ALA A 441 -6.73 17.81 -3.73
C ALA A 441 -5.23 17.91 -4.07
N GLU A 442 -4.85 17.43 -5.25
CA GLU A 442 -3.46 17.45 -5.71
C GLU A 442 -2.90 18.88 -5.79
N GLN A 443 -3.68 19.84 -6.31
CA GLN A 443 -3.32 21.27 -6.34
C GLN A 443 -3.11 21.88 -4.94
N ASN A 444 -3.70 21.30 -3.90
CA ASN A 444 -3.53 21.71 -2.51
C ASN A 444 -2.52 20.82 -1.75
N GLY A 445 -1.71 20.03 -2.47
CA GLY A 445 -0.67 19.18 -1.88
C GLY A 445 -1.19 17.89 -1.22
N LEU A 446 -2.46 17.54 -1.45
CA LEU A 446 -3.10 16.33 -0.93
C LEU A 446 -3.21 15.28 -2.05
N LEU A 447 -2.58 14.12 -1.86
CA LEU A 447 -2.77 12.98 -2.77
C LEU A 447 -3.79 12.03 -2.18
N LEU A 448 -4.82 11.68 -2.96
CA LEU A 448 -5.82 10.68 -2.62
C LEU A 448 -6.08 9.78 -3.83
N GLU A 449 -6.67 8.61 -3.58
CA GLU A 449 -6.97 7.62 -4.63
C GLU A 449 -8.48 7.50 -4.82
N THR A 450 -8.93 7.51 -6.07
CA THR A 450 -10.35 7.36 -6.41
C THR A 450 -10.69 5.90 -6.70
N VAL A 451 -11.87 5.46 -6.29
CA VAL A 451 -12.38 4.12 -6.60
C VAL A 451 -12.95 4.11 -8.03
N SER A 452 -12.97 2.95 -8.68
CA SER A 452 -13.30 2.83 -10.11
C SER A 452 -14.71 3.31 -10.48
N ASP A 453 -15.67 3.26 -9.56
CA ASP A 453 -17.03 3.75 -9.74
C ASP A 453 -17.22 5.22 -9.33
N GLY A 454 -16.18 5.88 -8.80
CA GLY A 454 -16.23 7.28 -8.36
C GLY A 454 -17.09 7.53 -7.12
N SER A 455 -17.59 6.48 -6.46
CA SER A 455 -18.47 6.61 -5.28
C SER A 455 -17.72 6.99 -4.00
N ALA A 456 -16.39 6.86 -4.01
CA ALA A 456 -15.58 6.99 -2.82
C ALA A 456 -14.12 7.31 -3.15
N VAL A 457 -13.41 7.76 -2.12
CA VAL A 457 -11.95 7.91 -2.14
C VAL A 457 -11.32 7.02 -1.08
N ARG A 458 -10.12 6.52 -1.37
CA ARG A 458 -9.30 5.73 -0.47
C ARG A 458 -8.21 6.63 0.09
N LEU A 459 -8.05 6.59 1.41
CA LEU A 459 -7.03 7.34 2.15
C LEU A 459 -6.04 6.33 2.74
N GLY A 460 -4.92 6.13 2.05
CA GLY A 460 -3.83 5.31 2.58
C GLY A 460 -3.03 6.07 3.62
N PHE A 461 -2.66 5.43 4.72
CA PHE A 461 -1.94 6.07 5.83
C PHE A 461 -0.58 5.43 6.13
N SER A 462 -0.11 4.53 5.26
CA SER A 462 1.15 3.82 5.45
C SER A 462 2.41 4.66 5.16
N ALA A 463 2.30 5.72 4.37
CA ALA A 463 3.44 6.57 4.01
C ALA A 463 3.45 7.94 4.70
N ILE A 464 2.28 8.49 5.05
CA ILE A 464 2.14 9.82 5.67
C ILE A 464 2.58 9.80 7.15
N ASP A 465 3.17 10.90 7.61
CA ASP A 465 3.49 11.13 9.03
C ASP A 465 2.23 11.43 9.86
N ALA A 466 2.19 10.97 11.12
CA ALA A 466 1.03 11.13 11.99
C ALA A 466 0.64 12.60 12.23
N ASP A 467 1.63 13.49 12.38
CA ASP A 467 1.44 14.93 12.59
C ASP A 467 0.87 15.67 11.35
N LYS A 468 0.99 15.07 10.16
CA LYS A 468 0.47 15.61 8.90
C LYS A 468 -0.94 15.12 8.57
N ILE A 469 -1.46 14.13 9.30
CA ILE A 469 -2.78 13.56 9.04
C ILE A 469 -3.89 14.58 9.30
N GLU A 470 -3.96 15.18 10.50
CA GLU A 470 -5.00 16.16 10.81
C GLU A 470 -4.98 17.37 9.86
N PRO A 471 -3.82 18.03 9.58
CA PRO A 471 -3.77 19.10 8.59
C PRO A 471 -4.25 18.68 7.19
N GLY A 472 -3.88 17.48 6.74
CA GLY A 472 -4.32 16.95 5.45
C GLY A 472 -5.84 16.71 5.40
N ILE A 473 -6.41 16.09 6.43
CA ILE A 473 -7.87 15.88 6.53
C ILE A 473 -8.62 17.21 6.63
N LYS A 474 -8.05 18.22 7.29
CA LYS A 474 -8.62 19.57 7.32
C LYS A 474 -8.69 20.19 5.92
N VAL A 475 -7.66 20.02 5.09
CA VAL A 475 -7.67 20.46 3.68
C VAL A 475 -8.76 19.70 2.89
N LEU A 476 -8.84 18.38 3.05
CA LEU A 476 -9.88 17.57 2.40
C LEU A 476 -11.29 18.04 2.80
N ALA A 477 -11.50 18.33 4.09
CA ALA A 477 -12.76 18.85 4.59
C ALA A 477 -13.12 20.21 4.00
N GLN A 478 -12.15 21.10 3.80
CA GLN A 478 -12.39 22.39 3.14
C GLN A 478 -12.82 22.21 1.68
N LEU A 479 -12.20 21.28 0.95
CA LEU A 479 -12.54 21.00 -0.45
C LEU A 479 -13.95 20.40 -0.57
N ILE A 480 -14.29 19.43 0.27
CA ILE A 480 -15.61 18.79 0.27
C ILE A 480 -16.69 19.78 0.72
N ASN A 481 -16.48 20.50 1.83
CA ASN A 481 -17.47 21.44 2.36
C ASN A 481 -17.70 22.67 1.48
N GLY A 482 -16.75 22.98 0.58
CA GLY A 482 -16.93 24.01 -0.45
C GLY A 482 -17.91 23.60 -1.55
N GLU A 483 -18.18 22.31 -1.71
CA GLU A 483 -19.04 21.74 -2.76
C GLU A 483 -20.37 21.21 -2.30
N LEU A 484 -20.55 21.00 -1.00
CA LEU A 484 -21.85 20.68 -0.42
C LEU A 484 -22.83 21.80 -0.79
N ARG A 485 -23.78 21.50 -1.68
CA ARG A 485 -24.78 22.47 -2.16
C ARG A 485 -25.64 22.98 -1.00
N ALA A 486 -26.13 24.21 -1.16
CA ALA A 486 -26.99 24.97 -0.25
C ALA A 486 -28.37 24.33 0.09
N GLU A 487 -28.58 23.04 -0.22
CA GLU A 487 -29.74 22.27 0.23
C GLU A 487 -29.56 21.68 1.64
N GLU A 488 -28.36 21.83 2.25
CA GLU A 488 -28.18 21.47 3.65
C GLU A 488 -29.04 22.36 4.56
N GLU A 489 -29.74 21.70 5.49
CA GLU A 489 -30.45 22.35 6.58
C GLU A 489 -29.51 23.32 7.31
N THR A 490 -29.84 24.61 7.30
CA THR A 490 -29.12 25.64 8.03
C THR A 490 -29.86 25.95 9.31
N LEU A 491 -29.21 26.60 10.27
CA LEU A 491 -29.88 27.03 11.50
C LEU A 491 -31.11 27.91 11.22
N ALA A 492 -31.12 28.65 10.10
CA ALA A 492 -32.24 29.50 9.69
C ALA A 492 -33.38 28.73 9.01
N THR A 493 -33.08 27.59 8.37
CA THR A 493 -34.04 26.76 7.63
C THR A 493 -34.37 25.45 8.36
N ALA A 494 -33.88 25.30 9.59
CA ALA A 494 -34.02 24.06 10.34
C ALA A 494 -35.47 23.79 10.74
N ASN A 495 -35.93 22.58 10.44
CA ASN A 495 -37.17 22.03 10.98
C ASN A 495 -36.96 21.66 12.44
N GLY A 496 -37.88 22.13 13.29
CA GLY A 496 -37.86 21.92 14.73
C GLY A 496 -37.82 23.23 15.51
N ARG A 497 -37.61 23.11 16.82
CA ARG A 497 -37.53 24.23 17.75
C ARG A 497 -36.08 24.49 18.12
N ARG A 498 -35.58 25.69 17.80
CA ARG A 498 -34.28 26.17 18.29
C ARG A 498 -34.39 26.48 19.79
N LEU A 499 -33.49 25.91 20.58
CA LEU A 499 -33.50 26.09 22.03
C LEU A 499 -32.82 27.40 22.42
N SER A 500 -33.52 28.20 23.23
CA SER A 500 -32.96 29.35 23.93
C SER A 500 -32.12 28.92 25.13
N VAL A 501 -31.30 29.83 25.69
CA VAL A 501 -30.54 29.57 26.93
C VAL A 501 -31.42 29.08 28.09
N ARG A 502 -32.68 29.53 28.16
CA ARG A 502 -33.62 29.09 29.21
C ARG A 502 -34.03 27.64 29.01
N GLU A 503 -34.33 27.26 27.78
CA GLU A 503 -34.70 25.88 27.42
C GLU A 503 -33.51 24.94 27.53
N LEU A 504 -32.31 25.37 27.10
CA LEU A 504 -31.08 24.60 27.28
C LEU A 504 -30.79 24.28 28.75
N LYS A 505 -31.03 25.23 29.67
CA LYS A 505 -30.89 24.99 31.11
C LYS A 505 -31.86 23.96 31.66
N GLN A 506 -33.03 23.83 31.04
CA GLN A 506 -34.06 22.89 31.46
C GLN A 506 -33.88 21.50 30.83
N GLU A 507 -33.48 21.44 29.56
CA GLU A 507 -33.51 20.23 28.74
C GLU A 507 -32.16 19.49 28.66
N MET A 508 -31.03 20.16 28.89
CA MET A 508 -29.70 19.52 28.80
C MET A 508 -29.30 18.71 30.06
N PRO A 509 -29.56 19.17 31.30
CA PRO A 509 -29.26 18.37 32.50
C PRO A 509 -29.99 17.03 32.49
N GLY A 510 -29.25 15.92 32.59
CA GLY A 510 -29.79 14.56 32.58
C GLY A 510 -30.09 13.98 31.19
N ALA A 511 -29.89 14.75 30.12
CA ALA A 511 -30.14 14.26 28.77
C ALA A 511 -29.15 13.16 28.36
N VAL A 512 -29.65 12.17 27.64
CA VAL A 512 -28.85 11.10 27.05
C VAL A 512 -28.97 11.16 25.53
N PHE A 513 -27.84 11.33 24.85
CA PHE A 513 -27.77 11.35 23.39
C PHE A 513 -27.26 10.02 22.87
N LEU A 514 -27.98 9.46 21.90
CA LEU A 514 -27.64 8.23 21.19
C LEU A 514 -27.44 8.55 19.72
N GLY A 515 -26.34 8.09 19.14
CA GLY A 515 -26.06 8.33 17.73
C GLY A 515 -25.05 7.35 17.16
N THR A 516 -24.66 7.60 15.91
CA THR A 516 -23.63 6.84 15.21
C THR A 516 -22.64 7.84 14.64
N ASN A 517 -21.34 7.63 14.89
CA ASN A 517 -20.31 8.54 14.40
C ASN A 517 -19.97 8.27 12.92
N THR A 518 -19.07 9.09 12.37
CA THR A 518 -18.54 9.00 11.00
C THR A 518 -17.94 7.64 10.65
N LEU A 519 -17.42 6.92 11.64
CA LEU A 519 -16.79 5.61 11.48
C LEU A 519 -17.81 4.45 11.56
N GLY A 520 -19.09 4.76 11.77
CA GLY A 520 -20.16 3.77 11.92
C GLY A 520 -20.33 3.23 13.35
N GLU A 521 -19.58 3.76 14.31
CA GLU A 521 -19.61 3.31 15.71
C GLU A 521 -20.79 3.96 16.45
N SER A 522 -21.54 3.15 17.20
CA SER A 522 -22.63 3.66 18.01
C SER A 522 -22.09 4.32 19.27
N TYR A 523 -22.61 5.50 19.62
CA TYR A 523 -22.21 6.23 20.82
C TYR A 523 -23.39 6.59 21.72
N ARG A 524 -23.08 6.75 23.00
CA ARG A 524 -23.96 7.25 24.06
C ARG A 524 -23.24 8.37 24.80
N ILE A 525 -23.88 9.53 24.92
CA ILE A 525 -23.40 10.67 25.70
C ILE A 525 -24.41 10.96 26.79
N GLU A 526 -23.98 10.97 28.05
CA GLU A 526 -24.80 11.33 29.20
C GLU A 526 -24.38 12.70 29.73
N LEU A 527 -25.35 13.60 29.89
CA LEU A 527 -25.13 14.92 30.46
C LEU A 527 -25.53 14.94 31.92
N MET A 528 -24.56 15.16 32.81
CA MET A 528 -24.81 15.28 34.24
C MET A 528 -25.25 16.71 34.58
N PRO A 529 -26.16 16.90 35.56
CA PRO A 529 -26.62 18.24 35.97
C PRO A 529 -25.53 19.18 36.51
N ASP A 530 -24.40 18.64 36.95
CA ASP A 530 -23.25 19.39 37.46
C ASP A 530 -22.34 19.93 36.34
N GLY A 531 -22.68 19.68 35.06
CA GLY A 531 -21.89 20.07 33.90
C GLY A 531 -20.88 19.00 33.46
N THR A 532 -20.81 17.84 34.12
CA THR A 532 -20.00 16.70 33.66
C THR A 532 -20.68 16.01 32.48
N MET A 533 -19.91 15.46 31.53
CA MET A 533 -20.43 14.54 30.51
C MET A 533 -19.66 13.22 30.53
N LEU A 534 -20.37 12.12 30.26
CA LEU A 534 -19.82 10.79 30.10
C LEU A 534 -20.10 10.32 28.67
N GLY A 535 -19.07 9.83 27.97
CA GLY A 535 -19.15 9.32 26.62
C GLY A 535 -18.82 7.84 26.59
N TYR A 536 -19.59 7.08 25.84
CA TYR A 536 -19.36 5.68 25.54
C TYR A 536 -19.44 5.50 24.02
N SER A 537 -18.46 4.85 23.41
CA SER A 537 -18.46 4.47 21.99
C SER A 537 -18.23 2.98 21.88
N ARG A 538 -19.05 2.29 21.08
CA ARG A 538 -18.93 0.85 20.84
C ARG A 538 -18.43 0.61 19.44
N ASN A 539 -17.23 0.03 19.34
CA ASN A 539 -16.65 -0.43 18.08
C ASN A 539 -17.04 -1.89 17.78
N ASP A 540 -16.83 -2.34 16.54
CA ASP A 540 -17.15 -3.69 16.07
C ASP A 540 -16.33 -4.82 16.74
N VAL A 541 -15.44 -4.50 17.70
CA VAL A 541 -14.49 -5.45 18.31
C VAL A 541 -14.76 -5.66 19.83
N GLU A 542 -16.00 -5.47 20.26
CA GLU A 542 -16.48 -5.78 21.64
C GLU A 542 -15.81 -4.96 22.76
N VAL A 543 -15.12 -3.85 22.46
CA VAL A 543 -14.54 -2.97 23.50
C VAL A 543 -15.27 -1.63 23.50
N ASP A 544 -15.86 -1.29 24.65
CA ASP A 544 -16.43 0.04 24.89
C ASP A 544 -15.30 1.04 25.16
N GLU A 545 -15.11 2.02 24.26
CA GLU A 545 -14.29 3.19 24.55
C GLU A 545 -15.09 4.18 25.38
N THR A 546 -14.45 4.75 26.41
CA THR A 546 -15.09 5.75 27.27
C THR A 546 -14.26 7.01 27.37
N ASP A 547 -14.93 8.15 27.42
CA ASP A 547 -14.30 9.43 27.72
C ASP A 547 -15.18 10.27 28.65
N THR A 548 -14.55 11.25 29.29
CA THR A 548 -15.23 12.19 30.19
C THR A 548 -15.00 13.61 29.70
N GLY A 549 -15.92 14.52 29.99
CA GLY A 549 -15.79 15.90 29.58
C GLY A 549 -16.59 16.86 30.45
N ARG A 550 -16.69 18.12 30.00
CA ARG A 550 -17.55 19.13 30.60
C ARG A 550 -18.38 19.83 29.55
N TRP A 551 -19.64 20.08 29.88
CA TRP A 551 -20.54 20.93 29.11
C TRP A 551 -20.96 22.15 29.94
N TRP A 552 -21.23 23.24 29.24
CA TRP A 552 -21.76 24.47 29.82
C TRP A 552 -22.52 25.26 28.76
N LEU A 553 -23.14 26.37 29.17
CA LEU A 553 -23.88 27.26 28.28
C LEU A 553 -23.15 28.58 28.12
N ASP A 554 -23.07 29.07 26.88
CA ASP A 554 -22.47 30.35 26.51
C ASP A 554 -23.50 31.12 25.67
N GLY A 555 -24.34 31.92 26.35
CA GLY A 555 -25.55 32.48 25.74
C GLY A 555 -26.51 31.38 25.28
N ASP A 556 -26.98 31.47 24.03
CA ASP A 556 -27.87 30.48 23.39
C ASP A 556 -27.09 29.30 22.77
N GLN A 557 -25.81 29.13 23.12
CA GLN A 557 -24.99 28.02 22.66
C GLN A 557 -24.79 26.99 23.75
N TRP A 558 -24.95 25.72 23.39
CA TRP A 558 -24.47 24.60 24.16
C TRP A 558 -23.01 24.34 23.81
N VAL A 559 -22.15 24.31 24.83
CA VAL A 559 -20.72 24.16 24.67
C VAL A 559 -20.28 22.87 25.33
N ARG A 560 -19.39 22.13 24.66
CA ARG A 560 -18.73 20.95 25.23
C ARG A 560 -17.22 20.96 25.03
N GLN A 561 -16.54 20.29 25.95
CA GLN A 561 -15.14 19.93 25.84
C GLN A 561 -14.91 18.56 26.46
N TRP A 562 -14.44 17.62 25.65
CA TRP A 562 -14.00 16.30 26.11
C TRP A 562 -12.60 16.37 26.71
N ARG A 563 -12.21 15.32 27.45
CA ARG A 563 -10.84 15.18 27.95
C ARG A 563 -9.89 14.72 26.86
N ASN A 564 -10.31 13.75 26.05
CA ASN A 564 -9.48 13.15 25.01
C ASN A 564 -10.13 13.24 23.62
N TRP A 565 -11.42 12.92 23.50
CA TRP A 565 -12.11 12.94 22.21
C TRP A 565 -12.10 14.33 21.57
N SER A 566 -12.09 14.37 20.23
CA SER A 566 -12.07 15.64 19.49
C SER A 566 -10.92 16.56 19.90
N TYR A 567 -9.74 16.00 20.17
CA TYR A 567 -8.53 16.69 20.62
C TYR A 567 -8.69 17.47 21.93
N GLY A 568 -9.71 17.14 22.73
CA GLY A 568 -10.10 17.94 23.91
C GLY A 568 -10.40 19.40 23.58
N ARG A 569 -10.80 19.71 22.34
CA ARG A 569 -11.10 21.07 21.91
C ARG A 569 -12.49 21.51 22.37
N LYS A 570 -12.62 22.79 22.70
CA LYS A 570 -13.92 23.44 22.96
C LYS A 570 -14.71 23.47 21.66
N ALA A 571 -15.95 23.00 21.69
CA ALA A 571 -16.88 23.10 20.59
C ALA A 571 -18.21 23.73 21.07
N SER A 572 -18.68 24.73 20.33
CA SER A 572 -19.90 25.48 20.63
C SER A 572 -20.96 25.24 19.55
N PHE A 573 -22.20 25.02 19.98
CA PHE A 573 -23.29 24.64 19.09
C PHE A 573 -24.58 25.40 19.40
N TYR A 574 -25.28 25.84 18.36
CA TYR A 574 -26.71 26.11 18.45
C TYR A 574 -27.48 24.80 18.34
N VAL A 575 -28.51 24.62 19.18
CA VAL A 575 -29.24 23.37 19.30
C VAL A 575 -30.67 23.54 18.77
N VAL A 576 -31.10 22.61 17.91
CA VAL A 576 -32.48 22.48 17.45
C VAL A 576 -33.00 21.10 17.80
N THR A 577 -34.21 21.02 18.36
CA THR A 577 -34.90 19.76 18.66
C THR A 577 -36.07 19.54 17.69
N ASP A 578 -36.16 18.35 17.11
CA ASP A 578 -37.20 17.93 16.17
C ASP A 578 -37.74 16.55 16.59
N GLY A 579 -38.80 16.56 17.41
CA GLY A 579 -39.27 15.36 18.12
C GLY A 579 -38.19 14.81 19.06
N HIS A 580 -37.78 13.56 18.84
CA HIS A 580 -36.69 12.91 19.59
C HIS A 580 -35.30 13.20 19.01
N ARG A 581 -35.17 13.97 17.93
CA ARG A 581 -33.88 14.29 17.31
C ARG A 581 -33.33 15.60 17.84
N ILE A 582 -32.05 15.60 18.17
CA ILE A 582 -31.26 16.80 18.46
C ILE A 582 -30.32 17.07 17.29
N LYS A 583 -30.22 18.33 16.89
CA LYS A 583 -29.38 18.81 15.78
C LYS A 583 -28.44 19.88 16.30
N TRP A 584 -27.15 19.77 15.99
CA TRP A 584 -26.13 20.73 16.40
C TRP A 584 -25.64 21.55 15.21
N PHE A 585 -25.69 22.88 15.32
CA PHE A 585 -25.23 23.80 14.29
C PHE A 585 -24.02 24.60 14.79
N ASN A 586 -23.00 24.77 13.96
CA ASN A 586 -21.85 25.61 14.31
C ASN A 586 -22.18 27.11 14.27
N GLU A 587 -21.20 27.95 14.59
CA GLU A 587 -21.32 29.41 14.57
C GLU A 587 -21.70 29.98 13.19
N ALA A 588 -21.29 29.31 12.11
CA ALA A 588 -21.68 29.67 10.74
C ALA A 588 -23.11 29.22 10.37
N GLY A 589 -23.85 28.62 11.30
CA GLY A 589 -25.21 28.14 11.09
C GLY A 589 -25.30 26.88 10.25
N LYS A 590 -24.19 26.16 10.04
CA LYS A 590 -24.18 24.87 9.33
C LYS A 590 -24.43 23.74 10.30
N LEU A 591 -25.32 22.81 9.93
CA LEU A 591 -25.52 21.56 10.67
C LEU A 591 -24.19 20.79 10.74
N ILE A 592 -23.81 20.32 11.92
CA ILE A 592 -22.58 19.55 12.16
C ILE A 592 -22.89 18.07 12.34
N ASP A 593 -23.84 17.76 13.22
CA ASP A 593 -24.19 16.39 13.57
C ASP A 593 -25.61 16.33 14.16
N THR A 594 -26.18 15.12 14.25
CA THR A 594 -27.49 14.85 14.83
C THR A 594 -27.45 13.62 15.73
N ALA A 595 -28.21 13.64 16.81
CA ALA A 595 -28.42 12.48 17.67
C ALA A 595 -29.89 12.29 18.04
N ILE A 596 -30.21 11.18 18.70
CA ILE A 596 -31.50 10.90 19.30
C ILE A 596 -31.39 11.17 20.80
N ILE A 597 -32.34 11.92 21.35
CA ILE A 597 -32.50 12.08 22.79
C ILE A 597 -33.27 10.86 23.30
N ALA A 598 -32.66 10.05 24.15
CA ALA A 598 -33.36 8.95 24.79
C ALA A 598 -34.44 9.53 25.73
N SER A 599 -35.69 9.14 25.51
CA SER A 599 -36.77 9.34 26.49
C SER A 599 -36.61 8.31 27.61
N GLU A 600 -36.85 8.72 28.86
CA GLU A 600 -36.85 7.82 30.04
C GLU A 600 -37.65 6.53 29.83
#